data_AF-E3HP30-F1
#
_entry.id   AF-E3HP30-F1
#
_cell.length_a   1.000
_cell.length_b   1.000
_cell.length_c   1.000
_cell.angle_alpha   90.00
_cell.angle_beta   90.00
_cell.angle_gamma   90.00
#
_symmetry.space_group_name_H-M   'P 1'
#
loop_
_entity.id
_entity.type
_entity.pdbx_description
1 polymer ?
#
loop_
_entity_poly.entity_id
_entity_poly.type
_entity_poly.pdbx_seq_one_letter_code
_entity_poly.pdbx_strand_id
1 'polypeptide(L)'
;MPLRPLTVLTYTPGKPGAASRLVDVGDTLTVPAAPSSHGIYQTRQLIPSARLLGWARAGARFELSRTGAARVWSENRLQASECPRDHASAGAVALDQEDISYLEAYLLSQGRRWSDADTSQGGHP
;
A
#
# COMPACT_ATOMS: atom_id res chain seq x y z
N MET A 1 3.50 9.38 11.62
CA MET A 1 4.75 8.59 11.81
C MET A 1 5.61 8.74 10.56
N PRO A 2 6.95 8.75 10.67
CA PRO A 2 7.81 8.81 9.49
C PRO A 2 7.64 7.52 8.66
N LEU A 3 7.57 7.66 7.33
CA LEU A 3 7.65 6.53 6.42
C LEU A 3 9.05 5.90 6.54
N ARG A 4 9.09 4.60 6.77
CA ARG A 4 10.32 3.80 6.94
C ARG A 4 10.37 2.68 5.91
N PRO A 5 11.55 2.15 5.57
CA PRO A 5 11.63 0.94 4.77
C PRO A 5 10.79 -0.17 5.39
N LEU A 6 10.06 -0.92 4.56
CA LEU A 6 9.21 -2.03 4.97
C LEU A 6 9.74 -3.32 4.38
N THR A 7 9.78 -4.38 5.19
CA THR A 7 10.06 -5.73 4.69
C THR A 7 8.73 -6.41 4.38
N VAL A 8 8.60 -6.92 3.17
CA VAL A 8 7.38 -7.54 2.66
C VAL A 8 7.65 -8.97 2.20
N LEU A 9 6.67 -9.85 2.38
CA LEU A 9 6.65 -11.20 1.84
C LEU A 9 5.78 -11.18 0.60
N THR A 10 6.35 -11.57 -0.54
CA THR A 10 5.63 -11.72 -1.80
C THR A 10 5.56 -13.18 -2.21
N TYR A 11 4.49 -13.53 -2.92
CA TYR A 11 4.30 -14.81 -3.57
C TYR A 11 4.15 -14.62 -5.07
N THR A 12 5.03 -15.26 -5.83
CA THR A 12 4.96 -15.31 -7.30
C THR A 12 4.51 -16.71 -7.70
N PRO A 13 3.31 -16.87 -8.28
CA PRO A 13 2.86 -18.17 -8.78
C PRO A 13 3.81 -18.71 -9.87
N GLY A 14 4.03 -20.01 -9.91
CA GLY A 14 4.91 -20.68 -10.88
C GLY A 14 4.37 -20.73 -12.32
N LYS A 15 3.25 -20.05 -12.59
CA LYS A 15 2.65 -19.94 -13.93
C LYS A 15 3.38 -18.85 -14.72
N PRO A 16 3.75 -19.07 -15.99
CA PRO A 16 4.37 -18.05 -16.82
C PRO A 16 3.48 -16.80 -16.92
N GLY A 17 4.08 -15.63 -16.68
CA GLY A 17 3.39 -14.33 -16.71
C GLY A 17 2.58 -14.00 -15.45
N ALA A 18 2.65 -14.81 -14.39
CA ALA A 18 1.98 -14.49 -13.14
C ALA A 18 2.68 -13.34 -12.40
N ALA A 19 1.91 -12.34 -11.99
CA ALA A 19 2.41 -11.24 -11.16
C ALA A 19 2.62 -11.69 -9.71
N SER A 20 3.68 -11.16 -9.08
CA SER A 20 3.92 -11.29 -7.65
C SER A 20 2.81 -10.61 -6.86
N ARG A 21 2.41 -11.22 -5.74
CA ARG A 21 1.38 -10.68 -4.84
C ARG A 21 1.96 -10.45 -3.46
N LEU A 22 1.57 -9.36 -2.82
CA LEU A 22 1.87 -9.11 -1.42
C LEU A 22 1.10 -10.11 -0.55
N VAL A 23 1.81 -10.77 0.37
CA VAL A 23 1.25 -11.77 1.30
C VAL A 23 1.23 -11.23 2.72
N ASP A 24 2.34 -10.64 3.16
CA ASP A 24 2.50 -10.16 4.53
C ASP A 24 3.55 -9.04 4.62
N VAL A 25 3.53 -8.26 5.70
CA VAL A 25 4.43 -7.12 5.96
C VAL A 25 4.88 -7.13 7.41
N GLY A 26 6.19 -7.10 7.65
CA GLY A 26 6.72 -7.03 9.01
C GLY A 26 8.23 -7.24 9.08
N ASP A 27 8.81 -6.95 10.24
CA ASP A 27 10.26 -7.10 10.48
C ASP A 27 10.71 -8.56 10.63
N THR A 28 9.79 -9.48 10.95
CA THR A 28 10.07 -10.90 11.20
C THR A 28 9.28 -11.80 10.25
N LEU A 29 9.44 -11.57 8.95
CA LEU A 29 8.82 -12.41 7.92
C LEU A 29 9.59 -13.71 7.73
N THR A 30 8.90 -14.84 7.88
CA THR A 30 9.47 -16.17 7.62
C THR A 30 9.11 -16.61 6.21
N VAL A 31 10.13 -16.79 5.36
CA VAL A 31 9.94 -17.39 4.03
C VAL A 31 9.75 -18.90 4.20
N PRO A 32 8.72 -19.52 3.62
CA PRO A 32 8.59 -20.97 3.57
C PRO A 32 9.84 -21.62 2.98
N ALA A 33 10.44 -22.57 3.70
CA ALA A 33 11.77 -23.12 3.39
C ALA A 33 11.85 -23.97 2.10
N ALA A 34 10.73 -24.25 1.44
CA ALA A 34 10.70 -25.08 0.24
C ALA A 34 10.14 -24.30 -0.96
N PRO A 35 10.81 -24.32 -2.13
CA PRO A 35 10.17 -23.92 -3.37
C PRO A 35 9.00 -24.88 -3.63
N SER A 36 7.78 -24.35 -3.52
CA SER A 36 6.60 -25.13 -3.86
C SER A 36 6.51 -25.22 -5.39
N SER A 37 6.05 -26.36 -5.92
CA SER A 37 5.74 -26.48 -7.36
C SER A 37 4.67 -25.47 -7.83
N HIS A 38 4.02 -24.78 -6.90
CA HIS A 38 2.98 -23.79 -7.12
C HIS A 38 3.51 -22.36 -7.28
N GLY A 39 4.72 -22.06 -6.81
CA GLY A 39 5.29 -20.72 -6.83
C GLY A 39 6.39 -20.49 -5.81
N ILE A 40 6.94 -19.27 -5.82
CA ILE A 40 8.09 -18.85 -5.03
C ILE A 40 7.65 -17.76 -4.06
N TYR A 41 7.97 -17.96 -2.78
CA TYR A 41 7.88 -16.92 -1.76
C TYR A 41 9.21 -16.19 -1.65
N GLN A 42 9.17 -14.86 -1.59
CA GLN A 42 10.38 -14.04 -1.46
C GLN A 42 10.13 -12.89 -0.49
N THR A 43 11.12 -12.58 0.33
CA THR A 43 11.14 -11.32 1.07
C THR A 43 11.76 -10.23 0.22
N ARG A 44 11.13 -9.06 0.17
CA ARG A 44 11.66 -7.86 -0.48
C ARG A 44 11.58 -6.68 0.48
N GLN A 45 12.53 -5.76 0.37
CA GLN A 45 12.45 -4.48 1.04
C GLN A 45 11.82 -3.44 0.11
N LEU A 46 10.79 -2.74 0.58
CA LEU A 46 10.19 -1.59 -0.07
C LEU A 46 10.71 -0.32 0.59
N ILE A 47 11.30 0.56 -0.21
CA ILE A 47 11.86 1.83 0.25
C ILE A 47 10.89 2.94 -0.17
N PRO A 48 10.47 3.84 0.74
CA PRO A 48 9.61 4.95 0.37
C PRO A 48 10.35 5.89 -0.58
N SER A 49 9.69 6.31 -1.65
CA SER A 49 10.26 7.28 -2.59
C SER A 49 10.44 8.66 -1.93
N ALA A 50 11.31 9.48 -2.52
CA ALA A 50 11.50 10.86 -2.09
C ALA A 50 10.18 11.67 -2.13
N ARG A 51 9.28 11.33 -3.06
CA ARG A 51 7.97 11.97 -3.20
C ARG A 51 7.04 11.64 -2.04
N LEU A 52 6.92 10.35 -1.69
CA LEU A 52 6.17 9.92 -0.51
C LEU A 52 6.74 10.52 0.79
N LEU A 53 8.06 10.55 0.92
CA LEU A 53 8.73 11.19 2.06
C LEU A 53 8.41 12.69 2.13
N GLY A 54 8.37 13.38 1.00
CA GLY A 54 7.98 14.78 0.90
C GLY A 54 6.55 15.02 1.40
N TRP A 55 5.59 14.23 0.92
CA TRP A 55 4.20 14.31 1.37
C TRP A 55 4.04 13.96 2.85
N ALA A 56 4.72 12.91 3.34
CA ALA A 56 4.67 12.56 4.75
C ALA A 56 5.21 13.68 5.66
N ARG A 57 6.29 14.36 5.25
CA ARG A 57 6.83 15.54 5.97
C ARG A 57 5.87 16.72 5.95
N ALA A 58 5.12 16.90 4.87
CA ALA A 58 4.08 17.92 4.75
C ALA A 58 2.78 17.57 5.50
N GLY A 59 2.75 16.46 6.25
CA GLY A 59 1.56 16.04 7.01
C GLY A 59 0.47 15.43 6.14
N ALA A 60 0.80 14.92 4.95
CA ALA A 60 -0.15 14.22 4.11
C ALA A 60 -0.67 12.94 4.79
N ARG A 61 -1.92 12.59 4.48
CA ARG A 61 -2.60 11.39 4.93
C ARG A 61 -2.70 10.40 3.78
N PHE A 62 -2.29 9.17 4.05
CA PHE A 62 -2.33 8.07 3.10
C PHE A 62 -3.54 7.17 3.41
N GLU A 63 -4.27 6.77 2.37
CA GLU A 63 -5.44 5.91 2.51
C GLU A 63 -5.56 4.94 1.34
N LEU A 64 -6.22 3.80 1.58
CA LEU A 64 -6.73 2.95 0.52
C LEU A 64 -8.21 3.27 0.28
N SER A 65 -8.62 3.32 -0.97
CA SER A 65 -10.03 3.38 -1.32
C SER A 65 -10.73 2.05 -0.97
N ARG A 66 -12.07 2.02 -1.04
CA ARG A 66 -12.85 0.79 -0.88
C ARG A 66 -12.53 -0.30 -1.90
N THR A 67 -11.89 0.07 -3.01
CA THR A 67 -11.44 -0.86 -4.05
C THR A 67 -9.94 -1.13 -3.96
N GLY A 68 -9.28 -0.73 -2.88
CA GLY A 68 -7.85 -0.97 -2.65
C GLY A 68 -6.92 0.05 -3.27
N ALA A 69 -7.43 1.06 -3.96
CA ALA A 69 -6.58 2.00 -4.67
C ALA A 69 -5.91 2.99 -3.72
N ALA A 70 -4.60 3.18 -3.86
CA ALA A 70 -3.84 4.09 -3.01
C ALA A 70 -4.20 5.57 -3.29
N ARG A 71 -4.35 6.36 -2.22
CA ARG A 71 -4.67 7.78 -2.26
C ARG A 71 -3.82 8.58 -1.26
N VAL A 72 -3.41 9.76 -1.68
CA VAL A 72 -2.64 10.72 -0.89
C VAL A 72 -3.43 12.01 -0.75
N TRP A 73 -3.73 12.40 0.49
CA TRP A 73 -4.47 13.61 0.83
C TRP A 73 -3.57 14.60 1.55
N SER A 74 -3.70 15.88 1.26
CA SER A 74 -3.08 16.96 2.02
C SER A 74 -4.11 18.07 2.19
N GLU A 75 -4.32 18.53 3.43
CA GLU A 75 -5.28 19.60 3.75
C GLU A 75 -6.67 19.38 3.12
N ASN A 76 -7.22 18.16 3.25
CA ASN A 76 -8.49 17.74 2.64
C ASN A 76 -8.56 17.73 1.10
N ARG A 77 -7.44 17.96 0.41
CA ARG A 77 -7.35 17.85 -1.05
C ARG A 77 -6.63 16.57 -1.46
N LEU A 78 -7.18 15.88 -2.46
CA LEU A 78 -6.53 14.72 -3.07
C LEU A 78 -5.34 15.18 -3.92
N GLN A 79 -4.13 14.84 -3.49
CA GLN A 79 -2.88 15.23 -4.14
C GLN A 79 -2.44 14.20 -5.17
N ALA A 80 -2.56 12.91 -4.83
CA ALA A 80 -2.21 11.82 -5.71
C ALA A 80 -3.14 10.62 -5.52
N SER A 81 -3.36 9.86 -6.59
CA SER A 81 -4.18 8.65 -6.58
C SER A 81 -3.65 7.62 -7.57
N GLU A 82 -3.91 6.35 -7.31
CA GLU A 82 -3.78 5.26 -8.29
C GLU A 82 -4.96 5.26 -9.28
N CYS A 83 -6.14 5.67 -8.83
CA CYS A 83 -7.37 5.57 -9.62
C CYS A 83 -7.41 6.62 -10.75
N PRO A 84 -7.54 6.22 -12.04
CA PRO A 84 -7.59 7.15 -13.17
C PRO A 84 -8.75 8.14 -13.11
N ARG A 85 -9.88 7.74 -12.49
CA ARG A 85 -11.05 8.64 -12.30
C ARG A 85 -10.72 9.82 -11.39
N ASP A 86 -9.89 9.61 -10.38
CA ASP A 86 -9.50 10.67 -9.44
C ASP A 86 -8.59 11.70 -10.11
N HIS A 87 -7.79 11.29 -11.10
CA HIS A 87 -6.95 12.20 -11.88
C HIS A 87 -7.83 13.17 -12.69
N ALA A 88 -8.86 12.63 -13.35
CA ALA A 88 -9.76 13.41 -14.20
C ALA A 88 -10.67 14.35 -13.40
N SER A 89 -11.12 13.95 -12.21
CA SER A 89 -12.10 14.73 -11.43
C SER A 89 -11.48 15.67 -10.38
N ALA A 90 -10.34 15.31 -9.78
CA ALA A 90 -9.73 16.08 -8.70
C ALA A 90 -8.39 16.74 -9.06
N GLY A 91 -7.87 16.51 -10.27
CA GLY A 91 -6.54 16.96 -10.68
C GLY A 91 -5.42 16.30 -9.87
N ALA A 92 -5.68 15.12 -9.31
CA ALA A 92 -4.71 14.36 -8.54
C ALA A 92 -3.61 13.81 -9.46
N VAL A 93 -2.37 13.86 -8.99
CA VAL A 93 -1.22 13.29 -9.71
C VAL A 93 -1.30 11.76 -9.70
N ALA A 94 -0.86 11.11 -10.78
CA ALA A 94 -0.76 9.67 -10.82
C ALA A 94 0.34 9.15 -9.88
N LEU A 95 -0.01 8.17 -9.05
CA LEU A 95 0.96 7.36 -8.33
C LEU A 95 1.63 6.39 -9.29
N ASP A 96 2.94 6.21 -9.14
CA ASP A 96 3.68 5.16 -9.83
C ASP A 96 3.60 3.84 -9.06
N GLN A 97 4.00 2.75 -9.73
CA GLN A 97 3.86 1.40 -9.18
C GLN A 97 4.68 1.19 -7.91
N GLU A 98 5.83 1.85 -7.77
CA GLU A 98 6.66 1.75 -6.56
C GLU A 98 5.98 2.42 -5.37
N ASP A 99 5.43 3.62 -5.59
CA ASP A 99 4.66 4.34 -4.58
C ASP A 99 3.39 3.58 -4.19
N ILE A 100 2.67 2.99 -5.15
CA ILE A 100 1.48 2.16 -4.89
C ILE A 100 1.86 0.98 -4.01
N SER A 101 2.86 0.20 -4.43
CA SER A 101 3.28 -1.02 -3.70
C SER A 101 3.72 -0.70 -2.27
N TYR A 102 4.45 0.41 -2.08
CA TYR A 102 4.85 0.86 -0.75
C TYR A 102 3.64 1.29 0.10
N LEU A 103 2.72 2.08 -0.45
CA LEU A 103 1.55 2.55 0.28
C LEU A 103 0.60 1.41 0.67
N GLU A 104 0.38 0.44 -0.21
CA GLU A 104 -0.38 -0.77 0.10
C GLU A 104 0.25 -1.52 1.29
N ALA A 105 1.56 -1.80 1.22
CA ALA A 105 2.27 -2.48 2.30
C ALA A 105 2.26 -1.68 3.61
N TYR A 106 2.46 -0.36 3.53
CA TYR A 106 2.43 0.53 4.68
C TYR A 106 1.06 0.50 5.37
N LEU A 107 -0.03 0.66 4.61
CA LEU A 107 -1.38 0.71 5.17
C LEU A 107 -1.80 -0.64 5.75
N LEU A 108 -1.41 -1.75 5.10
CA LEU A 108 -1.59 -3.09 5.67
C LEU A 108 -0.83 -3.28 6.98
N SER A 109 0.43 -2.83 7.07
CA SER A 109 1.24 -2.91 8.30
C SER A 109 0.67 -2.11 9.47
N GLN A 110 -0.08 -1.04 9.18
CA GLN A 110 -0.74 -0.21 10.21
C GLN A 110 -2.02 -0.87 10.75
N GLY A 111 -2.35 -2.10 10.32
CA GLY A 111 -3.59 -2.77 10.71
C GLY A 111 -4.83 -2.14 10.08
N ARG A 112 -4.66 -1.19 9.14
CA ARG A 112 -5.75 -0.74 8.26
C ARG A 112 -6.01 -1.85 7.26
N ARG A 113 -6.67 -2.92 7.74
CA ARG A 113 -7.32 -3.89 6.85
C ARG A 113 -8.25 -3.09 5.96
N TRP A 114 -8.35 -3.54 4.71
CA TRP A 114 -9.32 -3.07 3.72
C TRP A 114 -10.72 -2.73 4.29
N SER A 115 -11.12 -3.41 5.36
CA SER A 115 -12.42 -3.28 6.03
C SER A 115 -12.56 -2.11 7.01
N ASP A 116 -11.52 -1.33 7.33
CA ASP A 116 -11.61 -0.25 8.35
C ASP A 116 -12.22 1.06 7.80
N ALA A 117 -13.04 0.97 6.75
CA ALA A 117 -13.86 2.07 6.27
C ALA A 117 -15.18 2.22 7.05
N ASP A 118 -15.38 1.47 8.14
CA ASP A 118 -16.55 1.62 9.01
C ASP A 118 -16.20 1.37 10.49
N THR A 119 -15.84 2.44 11.19
CA THR A 119 -16.23 2.65 12.60
C THR A 119 -16.03 4.13 12.93
N SER A 120 -16.72 4.99 12.19
CA SER A 120 -16.99 6.36 12.61
C SER A 120 -18.31 6.81 12.03
N GLN A 121 -19.40 6.21 12.52
CA GLN A 121 -20.70 6.88 12.51
C GLN A 121 -21.51 6.51 13.77
N GLY A 122 -21.53 7.46 14.72
CA GLY A 122 -22.53 7.68 15.79
C GLY A 122 -22.82 6.50 16.73
N GLY A 123 -22.52 6.58 18.02
CA GLY A 123 -23.12 7.56 18.92
C GLY A 123 -24.31 6.92 19.65
N HIS A 124 -24.06 6.49 20.89
CA HIS A 124 -25.06 6.14 21.93
C HIS A 124 -26.18 7.21 22.03
N PRO A 125 -27.37 6.94 22.60
CA PRO A 125 -27.68 5.86 23.56
C PRO A 125 -28.81 4.89 23.19
#